data_AF-A0A2S5ST16-F1
#
_entry.id   AF-A0A2S5ST16-F1
#
_cell.length_a   1.000
_cell.length_b   1.000
_cell.length_c   1.000
_cell.angle_alpha   90.00
_cell.angle_beta   90.00
_cell.angle_gamma   90.00
#
_symmetry.space_group_name_H-M   'P 1'
#
loop_
_entity.id
_entity.type
_entity.pdbx_description
1 polymer ?
#
loop_
_entity_poly.entity_id
_entity_poly.type
_entity_poly.pdbx_seq_one_letter_code
_entity_poly.pdbx_strand_id
1 'polypeptide(L)'
;MRGKVTKATKAIEPAAGPLSLRAHTDTLSLHADRDATITSTHDEIHVQASTRIELTSGASRIVLDGANITFTCPGTFTVQAATHEWTGAPTSPSPARAPSPSRRPRMSGRGGAARRRS
;
A
#
# COMPACT_ATOMS: atom_id res chain seq x y z
N MET A 1 5.75 37.64 -24.87
CA MET A 1 5.07 38.37 -23.77
C MET A 1 4.37 37.32 -22.90
N ARG A 2 4.99 36.88 -21.79
CA ARG A 2 4.43 35.83 -20.91
C ARG A 2 3.49 36.49 -19.90
N GLY A 3 2.20 36.19 -19.98
CA GLY A 3 1.20 36.69 -19.03
C GLY A 3 1.54 36.24 -17.61
N LYS A 4 1.53 37.18 -16.65
CA LYS A 4 1.70 36.86 -15.24
C LYS A 4 0.49 36.04 -14.80
N VAL A 5 0.72 34.82 -14.32
CA VAL A 5 -0.30 34.03 -13.62
C VAL A 5 -0.32 34.53 -12.18
N THR A 6 -1.22 35.46 -11.89
CA THR A 6 -1.44 35.97 -10.54
C THR A 6 -2.34 34.99 -9.80
N LYS A 7 -1.83 34.27 -8.80
CA LYS A 7 -2.66 33.41 -7.96
C LYS A 7 -3.60 34.29 -7.13
N ALA A 8 -4.91 34.18 -7.33
CA ALA A 8 -5.92 34.83 -6.50
C ALA A 8 -6.55 33.78 -5.56
N THR A 9 -6.56 34.06 -4.26
CA THR A 9 -7.25 33.25 -3.26
C THR A 9 -8.73 33.66 -3.24
N LYS A 10 -9.65 32.73 -3.51
CA LYS A 10 -11.09 32.99 -3.49
C LYS A 10 -11.74 32.24 -2.34
N ALA A 11 -12.29 32.98 -1.37
CA ALA A 11 -13.16 32.41 -0.35
C ALA A 11 -14.54 32.14 -0.96
N ILE A 12 -15.10 30.96 -0.71
CA ILE A 12 -16.43 30.56 -1.15
C ILE A 12 -17.23 30.27 0.12
N GLU A 13 -17.91 31.28 0.61
CA GLU A 13 -18.68 31.23 1.85
C GLU A 13 -20.15 31.49 1.50
N PRO A 14 -21.07 30.54 1.75
CA PRO A 14 -22.49 30.80 1.61
C PRO A 14 -22.92 31.82 2.68
N ALA A 15 -23.70 32.83 2.26
CA ALA A 15 -24.24 33.84 3.19
C ALA A 15 -25.21 33.24 4.22
N ALA A 16 -25.89 32.15 3.85
CA ALA A 16 -26.67 31.28 4.73
C ALA A 16 -26.90 29.93 4.04
N GLY A 17 -26.94 28.84 4.81
CA GLY A 17 -27.29 27.50 4.31
C GLY A 17 -26.11 26.66 3.77
N PRO A 18 -26.38 25.42 3.31
CA PRO A 18 -25.34 24.47 2.93
C PRO A 18 -24.72 24.80 1.56
N LEU A 19 -23.41 24.62 1.44
CA LEU A 19 -22.70 24.67 0.16
C LEU A 19 -22.72 23.28 -0.50
N SER A 20 -23.16 23.18 -1.75
CA SER A 20 -23.12 21.95 -2.55
C SER A 20 -22.34 22.18 -3.84
N LEU A 21 -21.34 21.34 -4.08
CA LEU A 21 -20.58 21.30 -5.33
C LEU A 21 -20.83 19.95 -6.00
N ARG A 22 -21.29 19.95 -7.25
CA ARG A 22 -21.62 18.72 -8.00
C ARG A 22 -21.09 18.82 -9.42
N ALA A 23 -20.50 17.74 -9.91
CA ALA A 23 -20.20 17.55 -11.32
C ALA A 23 -21.16 16.46 -11.86
N HIS A 24 -22.04 16.81 -12.80
CA HIS A 24 -23.13 15.94 -13.24
C HIS A 24 -22.71 14.93 -14.31
N THR A 25 -21.74 15.29 -15.15
CA THR A 25 -21.33 14.49 -16.31
C THR A 25 -19.86 14.11 -16.28
N ASP A 26 -19.08 14.73 -15.39
CA ASP A 26 -17.63 14.67 -15.44
C ASP A 26 -17.01 14.73 -14.05
N THR A 27 -15.68 14.79 -14.01
CA THR A 27 -14.86 14.70 -12.81
C THR A 27 -14.88 16.00 -12.01
N LEU A 28 -15.00 15.90 -10.68
CA LEU A 28 -14.70 16.98 -9.75
C LEU A 28 -13.30 16.77 -9.17
N SER A 29 -12.37 17.68 -9.47
CA SER A 29 -10.99 17.62 -8.97
C SER A 29 -10.67 18.83 -8.07
N LEU A 30 -10.20 18.57 -6.86
CA LEU A 30 -9.72 19.60 -5.93
C LEU A 30 -8.20 19.45 -5.75
N HIS A 31 -7.44 20.45 -6.17
CA HIS A 31 -5.99 20.48 -6.04
C HIS A 31 -5.54 21.69 -5.24
N ALA A 32 -4.56 21.48 -4.36
CA ALA A 32 -3.91 22.54 -3.60
C ALA A 32 -2.41 22.57 -3.93
N ASP A 33 -1.83 23.76 -3.94
CA ASP A 33 -0.38 23.98 -4.13
C ASP A 33 0.42 23.64 -2.87
N ARG A 34 -0.24 23.69 -1.71
CA ARG A 34 0.27 23.31 -0.40
C ARG A 34 -0.70 22.31 0.21
N ASP A 35 -1.17 22.57 1.41
CA ASP A 35 -2.05 21.68 2.16
C ASP A 35 -3.52 21.91 1.80
N ALA A 36 -4.30 20.83 1.87
CA ALA A 36 -5.76 20.85 1.80
C ALA A 36 -6.30 20.26 3.11
N THR A 37 -7.08 21.06 3.85
CA THR A 37 -7.69 20.63 5.11
C THR A 37 -9.20 20.55 4.93
N ILE A 38 -9.77 19.39 5.25
CA ILE A 38 -11.22 19.17 5.30
C ILE A 38 -11.56 18.96 6.78
N THR A 39 -12.42 19.82 7.33
CA THR A 39 -12.80 19.79 8.75
C THR A 39 -14.31 19.97 8.88
N SER A 40 -14.91 19.16 9.74
CA SER A 40 -16.29 19.34 10.20
C SER A 40 -16.27 19.99 11.58
N THR A 41 -17.14 20.96 11.82
CA THR A 41 -17.20 21.70 13.09
C THR A 41 -18.13 21.06 14.12
N HIS A 42 -19.05 20.21 13.69
CA HIS A 42 -20.13 19.70 14.55
C HIS A 42 -20.12 18.19 14.68
N ASP A 43 -20.10 17.47 13.55
CA ASP A 43 -20.47 16.05 13.56
C ASP A 43 -19.42 15.20 12.82
N GLU A 44 -19.53 15.07 11.50
CA GLU A 44 -18.76 14.07 10.77
C GLU A 44 -18.37 14.50 9.34
N ILE A 45 -17.50 13.70 8.73
CA ILE A 45 -17.12 13.78 7.32
C ILE A 45 -17.44 12.43 6.68
N HIS A 46 -18.35 12.42 5.71
CA HIS A 46 -18.66 11.23 4.92
C HIS A 46 -17.94 11.26 3.58
N VAL A 47 -17.12 10.24 3.33
CA VAL A 47 -16.52 10.01 2.02
C VAL A 47 -17.07 8.69 1.48
N GLN A 48 -17.88 8.79 0.43
CA GLN A 48 -18.52 7.64 -0.21
C GLN A 48 -18.14 7.61 -1.69
N ALA A 49 -17.84 6.42 -2.19
CA ALA A 49 -17.58 6.19 -3.61
C ALA A 49 -18.27 4.90 -4.04
N SER A 50 -18.77 4.86 -5.28
CA SER A 50 -19.41 3.66 -5.83
C SER A 50 -18.42 2.54 -6.16
N THR A 51 -17.16 2.89 -6.37
CA THR A 51 -16.13 1.93 -6.82
C THR A 51 -14.99 1.82 -5.82
N ARG A 52 -14.28 2.93 -5.56
CA ARG A 52 -13.04 2.89 -4.80
C ARG A 52 -12.74 4.23 -4.13
N ILE A 53 -12.24 4.16 -2.90
CA ILE A 53 -11.61 5.29 -2.19
C ILE A 53 -10.14 4.95 -1.99
N GLU A 54 -9.25 5.88 -2.33
CA GLU A 54 -7.81 5.70 -2.21
C GLU A 54 -7.18 6.92 -1.54
N LEU A 55 -6.56 6.69 -0.39
CA LEU A 55 -5.75 7.69 0.33
C LEU A 55 -4.29 7.32 0.14
N THR A 56 -3.53 8.16 -0.57
CA THR A 56 -2.12 7.89 -0.87
C THR A 56 -1.24 8.99 -0.28
N SER A 57 -0.15 8.60 0.36
CA SER A 57 0.92 9.49 0.80
C SER A 57 2.27 8.83 0.52
N GLY A 58 3.02 9.37 -0.45
CA GLY A 58 4.28 8.77 -0.91
C GLY A 58 4.09 7.33 -1.38
N ALA A 59 4.77 6.39 -0.73
CA ALA A 59 4.67 4.95 -1.00
C ALA A 59 3.62 4.22 -0.14
N SER A 60 2.92 4.95 0.74
CA SER A 60 1.89 4.40 1.62
C SER A 60 0.50 4.66 1.05
N ARG A 61 -0.40 3.68 1.20
CA ARG A 61 -1.76 3.74 0.66
C ARG A 61 -2.77 3.03 1.53
N ILE A 62 -3.96 3.62 1.63
CA ILE A 62 -5.16 3.01 2.19
C ILE A 62 -6.19 2.93 1.06
N VAL A 63 -6.66 1.73 0.76
CA VAL A 63 -7.64 1.49 -0.32
C VAL A 63 -8.88 0.85 0.28
N LEU A 64 -10.05 1.44 -0.02
CA LEU A 64 -11.35 0.83 0.18
C LEU A 64 -11.91 0.49 -1.20
N ASP A 65 -12.08 -0.79 -1.49
CA ASP A 65 -12.54 -1.30 -2.78
C ASP A 65 -13.64 -2.34 -2.56
N GLY A 66 -14.89 -1.94 -2.82
CA GLY A 66 -16.07 -2.71 -2.45
C GLY A 66 -16.12 -3.02 -0.95
N ALA A 67 -16.00 -4.29 -0.59
CA ALA A 67 -15.98 -4.77 0.79
C ALA A 67 -14.55 -4.95 1.36
N ASN A 68 -13.51 -4.72 0.57
CA ASN A 68 -12.12 -4.95 0.97
C ASN A 68 -11.47 -3.65 1.47
N ILE A 69 -10.70 -3.76 2.55
CA ILE A 69 -9.87 -2.67 3.08
C ILE A 69 -8.41 -3.12 3.02
N THR A 70 -7.58 -2.40 2.29
CA THR A 70 -6.15 -2.72 2.10
C THR A 70 -5.26 -1.57 2.58
N PHE A 71 -4.35 -1.89 3.51
CA PHE A 71 -3.30 -1.00 3.98
C PHE A 71 -1.97 -1.45 3.35
N THR A 72 -1.32 -0.58 2.58
CA THR A 72 -0.01 -0.84 1.97
C THR A 72 0.98 0.19 2.48
N CYS A 73 1.96 -0.24 3.25
CA CYS A 73 3.03 0.60 3.77
C CYS A 73 4.35 -0.19 3.71
N PRO A 74 5.42 0.30 3.07
CA PRO A 74 6.72 -0.38 3.05
C PRO A 74 7.49 -0.24 4.38
N GLY A 75 7.13 0.76 5.20
CA GLY A 75 7.71 0.99 6.52
C GLY A 75 6.90 0.34 7.64
N THR A 76 6.75 1.08 8.73
CA THR A 76 6.04 0.60 9.93
C THR A 76 4.58 1.02 9.91
N PHE A 77 3.68 0.07 10.15
CA PHE A 77 2.29 0.35 10.49
C PHE A 77 2.11 0.25 12.02
N THR A 78 1.98 1.39 12.69
CA THR A 78 1.82 1.45 14.15
C THR A 78 0.36 1.59 14.52
N VAL A 79 -0.16 0.63 15.28
CA VAL A 79 -1.51 0.69 15.86
C VAL A 79 -1.36 0.86 17.37
N GLN A 80 -2.07 1.82 17.96
CA GLN A 80 -2.09 2.05 19.40
C GLN A 80 -3.45 1.66 19.95
N ALA A 81 -3.51 0.54 20.69
CA ALA A 81 -4.72 0.05 21.34
C ALA A 81 -4.34 -0.81 22.56
N ALA A 82 -5.23 -0.91 23.55
CA ALA A 82 -5.01 -1.69 24.77
C ALA A 82 -4.89 -3.20 24.50
N THR A 83 -5.61 -3.71 23.49
CA THR A 83 -5.59 -5.11 23.07
C THR A 83 -5.62 -5.18 21.54
N HIS A 84 -4.83 -6.07 20.96
CA HIS A 84 -4.83 -6.33 19.51
C HIS A 84 -5.06 -7.82 19.32
N GLU A 85 -6.31 -8.20 19.03
CA GLU A 85 -6.63 -9.58 18.65
C GLU A 85 -6.57 -9.70 17.13
N TRP A 86 -5.53 -10.36 16.64
CA TRP A 86 -5.40 -10.71 15.22
C TRP A 86 -5.62 -12.20 15.06
N THR A 87 -6.80 -12.56 14.58
CA THR A 87 -7.06 -13.91 14.07
C THR A 87 -6.34 -14.04 12.73
N GLY A 88 -5.08 -14.46 12.79
CA GLY A 88 -4.28 -14.74 11.60
C GLY A 88 -4.97 -15.74 10.67
N ALA A 89 -4.61 -15.70 9.39
CA ALA A 89 -5.03 -16.73 8.44
C ALA A 89 -4.58 -18.12 8.93
N PRO A 90 -5.34 -19.21 8.67
CA PRO A 90 -4.90 -20.56 9.00
C PRO A 90 -3.55 -20.81 8.34
N THR A 91 -2.54 -21.08 9.15
CA THR A 91 -1.21 -21.49 8.70
C THR A 91 -1.34 -22.84 8.01
N SER A 92 -1.46 -22.83 6.68
CA SER A 92 -1.20 -24.02 5.90
C SER A 92 0.30 -24.30 6.01
N PRO A 93 0.73 -25.50 6.47
CA PRO A 93 2.13 -25.83 6.52
C PRO A 93 2.69 -25.81 5.10
N SER A 94 3.55 -24.82 4.81
CA SER A 94 4.36 -24.83 3.60
C SER A 94 5.21 -26.10 3.62
N PRO A 95 5.12 -26.99 2.61
CA PRO A 95 5.90 -28.21 2.62
C PRO A 95 7.38 -27.84 2.64
N ALA A 96 8.07 -28.33 3.68
CA ALA A 96 9.50 -28.14 3.86
C ALA A 96 10.23 -28.49 2.56
N ARG A 97 10.94 -27.52 2.00
CA ARG A 97 11.80 -27.69 0.83
C ARG A 97 12.74 -28.86 1.09
N ALA A 98 12.54 -29.96 0.36
CA ALA A 98 13.35 -31.16 0.49
C ALA A 98 14.84 -30.82 0.27
N PRO A 99 15.77 -31.32 1.11
CA PRO A 99 17.19 -31.15 0.86
C PRO A 99 17.57 -31.89 -0.44
N SER A 100 18.26 -31.18 -1.33
CA SER A 100 18.78 -31.73 -2.58
C SER A 100 19.70 -32.94 -2.29
N PRO A 101 19.55 -34.08 -2.99
CA PRO A 101 20.38 -35.25 -2.73
C PRO A 101 21.84 -34.93 -3.06
N SER A 102 22.67 -34.95 -2.02
CA SER A 102 24.10 -34.70 -2.13
C SER A 102 24.76 -35.73 -3.04
N ARG A 103 25.58 -35.19 -3.93
CA ARG A 103 26.38 -35.84 -4.97
C ARG A 103 27.12 -37.08 -4.40
N ARG A 104 26.75 -38.25 -4.95
CA ARG A 104 27.33 -39.58 -4.69
C ARG A 104 28.86 -39.50 -4.50
N PRO A 105 29.45 -40.03 -3.41
CA PRO A 105 30.89 -40.05 -3.26
C PRO A 105 31.48 -40.88 -4.40
N ARG A 106 32.27 -40.24 -5.27
CA ARG A 106 33.05 -40.93 -6.30
C ARG A 106 34.10 -41.76 -5.57
N MET A 107 33.81 -43.04 -5.37
CA MET A 107 34.75 -44.06 -4.97
C MET A 107 36.01 -43.93 -5.84
N SER A 108 37.10 -43.49 -5.21
CA SER A 108 38.42 -43.41 -5.81
C SER A 108 38.89 -44.84 -6.08
N GLY A 109 38.91 -45.22 -7.36
CA GLY A 109 39.45 -46.49 -7.83
C GLY A 109 40.91 -46.64 -7.37
N ARG A 110 41.14 -47.67 -6.55
CA ARG A 110 42.44 -48.22 -6.21
C ARG A 110 42.97 -48.93 -7.46
N GLY A 111 43.93 -48.34 -8.16
CA GLY A 111 44.53 -48.96 -9.34
C GLY A 111 45.82 -48.25 -9.74
N GLY A 112 46.96 -48.77 -9.28
CA GLY A 112 48.26 -48.35 -9.78
C GLY A 112 49.42 -48.57 -8.81
N ALA A 113 50.09 -49.71 -8.91
CA ALA A 113 51.51 -49.83 -8.60
C ALA A 113 52.10 -51.06 -9.30
N ALA A 114 52.39 -50.91 -10.59
CA ALA A 114 53.33 -51.77 -11.30
C ALA A 114 54.70 -51.63 -10.64
N ARG A 115 55.16 -52.64 -9.91
CA ARG A 115 56.55 -52.76 -9.49
C ARG A 115 57.26 -53.73 -10.43
N ARG A 116 58.01 -53.14 -11.37
CA ARG A 116 59.19 -53.73 -11.99
C ARG A 116 60.10 -54.31 -10.90
N ARG A 117 60.60 -55.52 -11.11
CA ARG A 117 62.02 -55.87 -10.95
C ARG A 117 62.28 -57.28 -11.50
N SER A 118 63.26 -57.30 -12.40
CA SER A 118 64.20 -58.40 -12.66
C SER A 118 64.85 -58.90 -11.38
#